data_AF-A0A936A449-F1
#
_entry.id   AF-A0A936A449-F1
#
_cell.length_a   1.000
_cell.length_b   1.000
_cell.length_c   1.000
_cell.angle_alpha   90.00
_cell.angle_beta   90.00
_cell.angle_gamma   90.00
#
_symmetry.space_group_name_H-M   'P 1'
#
loop_
_entity.id
_entity.type
_entity.pdbx_description
1 polymer ?
#
loop_
_entity_poly.entity_id
_entity_poly.type
_entity_poly.pdbx_seq_one_letter_code
_entity_poly.pdbx_strand_id
1 'polypeptide(L)'
;MMLLKRFSVFLVCVMISCSEKSPESELKFNKNEFASLMAEIYLVDAQFSELPGPIKDSIMALKVIDILRTRNLSIDNFNQIQQFYKKNISEQELLEKQIIQLVKDSAKNN
;
A
#
# COMPACT_ATOMS: atom_id res chain seq x y z
N MET A 1 -17.37 4.68 12.66
CA MET A 1 -17.80 4.66 11.25
C MET A 1 -17.15 5.77 10.39
N MET A 2 -15.99 6.31 10.79
CA MET A 2 -15.25 7.33 10.00
C MET A 2 -13.93 6.80 9.40
N LEU A 3 -13.35 5.71 9.93
CA LEU A 3 -12.12 5.11 9.37
C LEU A 3 -12.31 4.54 7.95
N LEU A 4 -13.48 3.95 7.67
CA LEU A 4 -13.78 3.38 6.35
C LEU A 4 -13.89 4.43 5.23
N LYS A 5 -14.30 5.67 5.53
CA LYS A 5 -14.40 6.71 4.50
C LYS A 5 -13.04 7.23 4.04
N ARG A 6 -12.00 7.14 4.89
CA ARG A 6 -10.62 7.49 4.49
C ARG A 6 -9.95 6.38 3.68
N PHE A 7 -10.44 5.14 3.78
CA PHE A 7 -9.95 3.99 3.02
C PHE A 7 -10.16 4.14 1.50
N SER A 8 -11.19 4.89 1.08
CA SER A 8 -11.51 5.05 -0.35
C SER A 8 -10.65 6.09 -1.07
N VAL A 9 -9.89 6.94 -0.36
CA VAL A 9 -9.09 8.01 -1.00
C VAL A 9 -7.66 7.54 -1.30
N PHE A 10 -7.10 6.62 -0.50
CA PHE A 10 -5.77 6.07 -0.76
C PHE A 10 -5.71 5.15 -1.99
N LEU A 11 -6.85 4.56 -2.37
CA LEU A 11 -7.00 3.75 -3.60
C LEU A 11 -7.04 4.59 -4.90
N VAL A 12 -7.06 5.93 -4.78
CA VAL A 12 -7.24 6.86 -5.89
C VAL A 12 -5.95 7.57 -6.31
N CYS A 13 -4.94 7.71 -5.45
CA CYS A 13 -3.72 8.45 -5.82
C CYS A 13 -2.65 7.62 -6.57
N VAL A 14 -2.85 6.30 -6.77
CA VAL A 14 -2.00 5.48 -7.68
C VAL A 14 -2.64 5.37 -9.07
N MET A 15 -3.22 6.47 -9.56
CA MET A 15 -3.81 6.58 -10.90
C MET A 15 -3.02 7.58 -11.75
N ILE A 16 -1.69 7.41 -11.85
CA ILE A 16 -0.92 7.90 -12.99
C ILE A 16 0.12 6.84 -13.36
N SER A 17 -0.34 5.83 -14.09
CA SER A 17 0.44 5.20 -15.15
C SER A 17 -0.53 4.52 -16.10
N CYS A 18 -0.85 5.20 -17.19
CA CYS A 18 -1.26 4.55 -18.42
C CYS A 18 -0.12 3.63 -18.83
N SER A 19 -0.31 2.32 -18.69
CA SER A 19 0.55 1.35 -19.36
C SER A 19 -0.33 0.26 -19.93
N GLU A 20 -0.29 0.18 -21.26
CA GLU A 20 -0.91 -0.84 -22.07
C GLU A 20 -0.41 -2.22 -21.64
N LYS A 21 -1.35 -3.14 -21.41
CA LYS A 21 -1.19 -4.60 -21.29
C LYS A 21 0.24 -5.06 -20.92
N SER A 22 0.57 -5.03 -19.63
CA SER A 22 1.66 -5.86 -19.11
C SER A 22 1.17 -7.31 -19.05
N PRO A 23 1.95 -8.29 -19.56
CA PRO A 23 1.61 -9.70 -19.42
C PRO A 23 1.52 -10.04 -17.92
N GLU A 24 0.53 -10.85 -17.57
CA GLU A 24 0.41 -11.49 -16.27
C GLU A 24 1.57 -12.49 -16.11
N SER A 25 2.80 -12.02 -15.99
CA SER A 25 3.84 -12.84 -15.37
C SER A 25 3.36 -13.05 -13.95
N GLU A 26 3.14 -14.30 -13.56
CA GLU A 26 2.81 -14.71 -12.20
C GLU A 26 3.84 -14.09 -11.22
N LEU A 27 3.59 -12.86 -10.77
CA LEU A 27 4.23 -12.28 -9.62
C LEU A 27 3.72 -13.11 -8.44
N LYS A 28 4.37 -14.24 -8.20
CA LYS A 28 4.21 -15.05 -6.97
C LYS A 28 4.78 -14.24 -5.82
N PHE A 29 4.07 -13.20 -5.46
CA PHE A 29 4.38 -12.37 -4.32
C PHE A 29 3.60 -12.89 -3.12
N ASN A 30 4.30 -13.14 -2.02
CA ASN A 30 3.68 -13.69 -0.83
C ASN A 30 2.71 -12.66 -0.24
N LYS A 31 1.44 -13.05 -0.07
CA LYS A 31 0.40 -12.20 0.50
C LYS A 31 0.79 -11.60 1.84
N ASN A 32 1.47 -12.36 2.70
CA ASN A 32 1.92 -11.89 4.01
C ASN A 32 3.00 -10.80 3.85
N GLU A 33 3.93 -10.97 2.92
CA GLU A 33 4.94 -9.95 2.62
C GLU A 33 4.30 -8.66 2.11
N PHE A 34 3.24 -8.78 1.29
CA PHE A 34 2.52 -7.62 0.77
C PHE A 34 1.71 -6.93 1.86
N ALA A 35 1.05 -7.70 2.73
CA ALA A 35 0.35 -7.17 3.90
C ALA A 35 1.33 -6.41 4.82
N SER A 36 2.50 -6.97 5.09
CA SER A 36 3.55 -6.31 5.86
C SER A 36 4.10 -5.07 5.17
N LEU A 37 4.18 -5.04 3.83
CA LEU A 37 4.61 -3.87 3.06
C LEU A 37 3.60 -2.73 3.19
N MET A 38 2.32 -3.05 2.96
CA MET A 38 1.24 -2.09 3.04
C MET A 38 1.04 -1.56 4.47
N ALA A 39 1.22 -2.41 5.49
CA ALA A 39 1.19 -2.00 6.89
C ALA A 39 2.31 -0.99 7.22
N GLU A 40 3.52 -1.21 6.71
CA GLU A 40 4.63 -0.28 6.89
C GLU A 40 4.34 1.09 6.23
N ILE A 41 3.88 1.08 4.98
CA ILE A 41 3.46 2.30 4.26
C ILE A 41 2.37 3.05 5.05
N TYR A 42 1.40 2.31 5.61
CA TYR A 42 0.32 2.89 6.40
C TYR A 42 0.83 3.55 7.70
N LEU A 43 1.74 2.89 8.42
CA LEU A 43 2.32 3.45 9.64
C LEU A 43 3.10 4.73 9.35
N VAL A 44 3.84 4.77 8.24
CA VAL A 44 4.55 5.98 7.79
C VAL A 44 3.57 7.08 7.40
N ASP A 45 2.48 6.76 6.69
CA ASP A 45 1.43 7.74 6.35
C ASP A 45 0.82 8.40 7.60
N ALA A 46 0.61 7.59 8.65
CA ALA A 46 0.07 8.07 9.92
C ALA A 46 1.03 9.02 10.65
N GLN A 47 2.35 8.78 10.58
CA GLN A 47 3.38 9.65 11.17
C GLN A 47 3.36 11.07 10.60
N PHE A 48 2.95 11.23 9.34
CA PHE A 48 2.90 12.51 8.64
C PHE A 48 1.49 13.07 8.49
N SER A 49 0.52 12.57 9.27
CA SER A 49 -0.90 12.93 9.14
C SER A 49 -1.21 14.41 9.42
N GLU A 50 -0.34 15.11 10.14
CA GLU A 50 -0.48 16.54 10.45
C GLU A 50 0.09 17.48 9.37
N LEU A 51 0.82 16.95 8.39
CA LEU A 51 1.44 17.76 7.35
C LEU A 51 0.41 18.19 6.28
N PRO A 52 0.60 19.38 5.67
CA PRO A 52 -0.19 19.81 4.52
C PRO A 52 -0.07 18.83 3.35
N GLY A 53 -1.18 18.58 2.64
CA GLY A 53 -1.28 17.59 1.56
C GLY A 53 -0.07 17.56 0.61
N PRO A 54 0.30 18.67 -0.05
CA PRO A 54 1.42 18.67 -1.00
C PRO A 54 2.78 18.27 -0.39
N ILE A 55 3.02 18.66 0.86
CA ILE A 55 4.25 18.34 1.58
C ILE A 55 4.24 16.87 2.00
N LYS A 56 3.10 16.42 2.55
CA LYS A 56 2.87 15.02 2.91
C LYS A 56 3.06 14.11 1.70
N ASP A 57 2.46 14.42 0.56
CA ASP A 57 2.52 13.62 -0.66
C ASP A 57 3.96 13.49 -1.17
N SER A 58 4.73 14.59 -1.13
CA SER A 58 6.15 14.59 -1.51
C SER A 58 7.00 13.68 -0.61
N ILE A 59 6.76 13.74 0.71
CA ILE A 59 7.46 12.88 1.69
C ILE A 59 7.04 11.43 1.50
N MET A 60 5.75 11.16 1.30
CA MET A 60 5.23 9.82 1.10
C MET A 60 5.79 9.17 -0.17
N ALA A 61 5.92 9.92 -1.27
CA ALA A 61 6.54 9.40 -2.49
C ALA A 61 7.98 8.91 -2.24
N LEU A 62 8.79 9.68 -1.51
CA LEU A 62 10.15 9.28 -1.15
C LEU A 62 10.16 8.07 -0.21
N LYS A 63 9.31 8.08 0.82
CA LYS A 63 9.24 6.99 1.78
C LYS A 63 8.79 5.67 1.17
N VAL A 64 7.81 5.70 0.27
CA VAL A 64 7.38 4.50 -0.46
C VAL A 64 8.54 3.95 -1.29
N ILE A 65 9.30 4.79 -2.00
CA ILE A 65 10.47 4.34 -2.75
C ILE A 65 11.52 3.68 -1.83
N ASP A 66 11.80 4.28 -0.68
CA ASP A 66 12.75 3.71 0.28
C ASP A 66 12.28 2.35 0.81
N ILE A 67 11.01 2.22 1.20
CA ILE A 67 10.41 0.97 1.68
C ILE A 67 10.43 -0.11 0.58
N LEU A 68 10.17 0.24 -0.68
CA LEU A 68 10.25 -0.73 -1.78
C LEU A 68 11.68 -1.21 -2.01
N ARG A 69 12.66 -0.31 -1.89
CA ARG A 69 14.09 -0.65 -2.03
C ARG A 69 14.57 -1.61 -0.95
N THR A 70 14.13 -1.47 0.31
CA THR A 70 14.52 -2.41 1.38
C THR A 70 14.05 -3.85 1.10
N ARG A 71 13.07 -4.02 0.22
CA ARG A 71 12.49 -5.31 -0.17
C ARG A 71 12.83 -5.73 -1.60
N ASN A 72 13.78 -5.05 -2.25
CA ASN A 72 14.17 -5.30 -3.63
C ASN A 72 12.97 -5.27 -4.62
N LEU A 73 12.00 -4.39 -4.36
CA LEU A 73 10.82 -4.21 -5.20
C LEU A 73 10.94 -2.95 -6.05
N SER A 74 10.57 -3.07 -7.33
CA SER A 74 10.38 -1.91 -8.21
C SER A 74 8.97 -1.33 -8.03
N ILE A 75 8.80 -0.06 -8.42
CA ILE A 75 7.49 0.61 -8.46
C ILE A 75 6.53 -0.14 -9.41
N ASP A 76 7.02 -0.63 -10.54
CA ASP A 76 6.19 -1.36 -11.51
C ASP A 76 5.67 -2.67 -10.91
N ASN A 77 6.52 -3.43 -10.22
CA ASN A 77 6.10 -4.66 -9.54
C ASN A 77 5.07 -4.36 -8.45
N PHE A 78 5.32 -3.32 -7.64
CA PHE A 78 4.38 -2.87 -6.62
C PHE A 78 3.01 -2.53 -7.23
N ASN A 79 2.99 -1.76 -8.31
CA ASN A 79 1.76 -1.38 -9.01
C ASN A 79 1.01 -2.58 -9.58
N GLN A 80 1.74 -3.56 -10.16
CA GLN A 80 1.13 -4.79 -10.67
C GLN A 80 0.49 -5.63 -9.55
N ILE A 81 1.19 -5.79 -8.42
CA ILE A 81 0.65 -6.52 -7.25
C ILE A 81 -0.57 -5.80 -6.69
N GLN A 82 -0.53 -4.46 -6.58
CA GLN A 82 -1.66 -3.67 -6.13
C GLN A 82 -2.87 -3.83 -7.07
N GLN A 83 -2.65 -3.83 -8.39
CA GLN A 83 -3.72 -4.08 -9.37
C GLN A 83 -4.29 -5.48 -9.28
N PHE A 84 -3.45 -6.50 -9.03
CA PHE A 84 -3.91 -7.87 -8.83
C PHE A 84 -4.91 -7.96 -7.68
N TYR A 85 -4.55 -7.46 -6.50
CA TYR A 85 -5.45 -7.48 -5.34
C TYR A 85 -6.69 -6.61 -5.58
N LYS A 86 -6.57 -5.45 -6.22
CA LYS A 86 -7.72 -4.57 -6.55
C LYS A 86 -8.74 -5.23 -7.49
N LYS A 87 -8.31 -6.12 -8.37
CA LYS A 87 -9.20 -6.85 -9.29
C LYS A 87 -9.85 -8.07 -8.63
N ASN A 88 -9.31 -8.56 -7.52
CA ASN A 88 -9.78 -9.75 -6.84
C ASN A 88 -10.35 -9.40 -5.46
N ILE A 89 -11.66 -9.13 -5.41
CA ILE A 89 -12.36 -8.57 -4.23
C ILE A 89 -12.16 -9.43 -2.98
N SER A 90 -12.28 -10.75 -3.08
CA SER A 90 -12.11 -11.64 -1.92
C SER A 90 -10.68 -11.60 -1.37
N GLU A 91 -9.68 -11.57 -2.26
CA GLU A 91 -8.28 -11.41 -1.86
C GLU A 91 -8.00 -10.04 -1.27
N GLN A 92 -8.61 -8.99 -1.82
CA GLN A 92 -8.52 -7.62 -1.30
C GLN A 92 -9.04 -7.53 0.13
N GLU A 93 -10.24 -8.02 0.41
CA GLU A 93 -10.83 -7.97 1.75
C GLU A 93 -9.98 -8.70 2.80
N LEU A 94 -9.44 -9.86 2.43
CA LEU A 94 -8.56 -10.63 3.30
C LEU A 94 -7.24 -9.89 3.54
N LEU A 95 -6.67 -9.28 2.51
CA LEU A 95 -5.46 -8.46 2.61
C LEU A 95 -5.69 -7.24 3.52
N GLU A 96 -6.81 -6.54 3.36
CA GLU A 96 -7.17 -5.37 4.19
C GLU A 96 -7.29 -5.76 5.66
N LYS A 97 -7.95 -6.89 5.96
CA LYS A 97 -8.05 -7.41 7.34
C LYS A 97 -6.67 -7.71 7.93
N GLN A 98 -5.78 -8.32 7.15
CA GLN A 98 -4.41 -8.61 7.58
C GLN A 98 -3.61 -7.33 7.87
N ILE A 99 -3.69 -6.34 6.97
CA ILE A 99 -3.02 -5.04 7.15
C ILE A 99 -3.51 -4.35 8.44
N ILE A 100 -4.83 -4.29 8.64
CA ILE A 100 -5.42 -3.67 9.84
C ILE A 100 -4.94 -4.37 11.10
N GLN A 101 -4.85 -5.70 11.09
CA GLN A 101 -4.38 -6.46 12.26
C GLN A 101 -2.90 -6.15 12.55
N LEU A 102 -2.03 -6.16 11.54
CA LEU A 102 -0.61 -5.84 11.68
C LEU A 102 -0.39 -4.43 12.23
N VAL A 103 -1.13 -3.45 11.73
CA VAL A 103 -1.06 -2.07 12.21
C VAL A 103 -1.50 -1.97 13.67
N LYS A 104 -2.60 -2.63 14.05
CA LYS A 104 -3.08 -2.65 15.43
C LYS A 104 -2.09 -3.28 16.39
N ASP A 105 -1.47 -4.38 15.98
CA ASP A 105 -0.49 -5.07 16.83
C ASP A 105 0.80 -4.26 16.96
N SER A 106 1.24 -3.59 15.90
CA SER A 106 2.36 -2.65 15.97
C SER A 106 2.09 -1.47 16.91
N ALA A 107 0.84 -0.98 16.98
CA ALA A 107 0.45 0.12 17.86
C ALA A 107 0.32 -0.26 19.35
N LYS A 108 0.22 -1.56 19.67
CA LYS A 108 0.24 -2.04 21.08
C LYS A 108 1.65 -2.22 21.62
N ASN A 109 2.62 -2.41 20.73
CA ASN A 109 4.01 -2.71 21.07
C ASN A 109 4.90 -1.45 21.15
N ASN A 110 4.35 -0.27 20.83
CA ASN A 110 4.99 1.05 20.93
C ASN A 110 4.19 1.94 21.88
#